data_AF-A0AAD1UNJ3-F1
#
_entry.id   AF-A0AAD1UNJ3-F1
#
_cell.length_a   1.000
_cell.length_b   1.000
_cell.length_c   1.000
_cell.angle_alpha   90.00
_cell.angle_beta   90.00
_cell.angle_gamma   90.00
#
_symmetry.space_group_name_H-M   'P 1'
#
loop_
_entity.id
_entity.type
_entity.pdbx_description
1 polymer ?
#
loop_
_entity_poly.entity_id
_entity_poly.type
_entity_poly.pdbx_seq_one_letter_code
_entity_poly.pdbx_strand_id
1 'polypeptide(L)'
;MFTSIGSRHLKGFLVKPTSVRYMSGASMIRDKFQQAYVESKSHQLEEAPKDPQNKEEYGAGYYQKYQKGLKKGYTHPYHSKENPIHASSMLHQLNLLSDLVGPEQVSPHYESLSRSRRGLIFLFAYFGTITTLSRLGGWDHNDWIRGLIFHHEYLIALYVGYAELRHFTWLPGPKFTIFYDVFSKYETMQLANQWNDTAEELSVQFYQSTKNQIDYFNIHNEYRFVKKRSMVNFMTNERLNLEKHFHERTVSMLNQIQGFEQQNMKNKLKSVTQEAFDATLRKVESDPDDEIYNQSFEAALDGIRKGRMDFKTDPVLPIMTEELSSRVSVLKNLSPEQESRLLSINEDQKKAVAQSDNAQRDSYLRAVPQISSQGLKNHAKFLKFVHYLTNINRREIK
;
A
#
# COMPACT_ATOMS: atom_id res chain seq x y z
N MET A 1 36.02 -20.49 9.23
CA MET A 1 35.32 -21.53 10.04
C MET A 1 34.18 -20.90 10.83
N PHE A 2 33.25 -20.22 10.17
CA PHE A 2 32.08 -19.62 10.82
C PHE A 2 30.87 -19.78 9.89
N THR A 3 30.11 -20.84 10.12
CA THR A 3 28.75 -21.04 9.60
C THR A 3 27.82 -21.28 10.79
N SER A 4 26.64 -20.70 10.71
CA SER A 4 25.50 -20.79 11.65
C SER A 4 25.45 -19.77 12.79
N ILE A 5 25.00 -18.55 12.48
CA ILE A 5 24.24 -17.75 13.45
C ILE A 5 22.77 -18.02 13.15
N GLY A 6 22.15 -18.86 13.96
CA GLY A 6 20.71 -19.11 13.92
C GLY A 6 19.94 -17.89 14.39
N SER A 7 18.94 -17.47 13.61
CA SER A 7 18.02 -16.39 13.92
C SER A 7 17.30 -16.63 15.25
N ARG A 8 17.63 -15.84 16.28
CA ARG A 8 16.81 -15.74 17.49
C ARG A 8 15.73 -14.68 17.26
N HIS A 9 14.46 -15.08 17.30
CA HIS A 9 13.34 -14.16 17.31
C HIS A 9 13.38 -13.29 18.57
N LEU A 10 13.52 -11.97 18.40
CA LEU A 10 13.26 -10.97 19.44
C LEU A 10 11.77 -11.05 19.82
N LYS A 11 11.49 -11.35 21.09
CA LYS A 11 10.14 -11.27 21.66
C LYS A 11 9.72 -9.79 21.67
N GLY A 12 8.71 -9.47 20.88
CA GLY A 12 8.22 -8.12 20.67
C GLY A 12 7.60 -7.50 21.92
N PHE A 13 7.84 -6.20 22.08
CA PHE A 13 7.00 -5.31 22.87
C PHE A 13 5.61 -5.25 22.24
N LEU A 14 4.58 -5.63 23.02
CA LEU A 14 3.18 -5.44 22.66
C LEU A 14 2.84 -3.95 22.75
N VAL A 15 2.87 -3.25 21.62
CA VAL A 15 2.21 -1.95 21.49
C VAL A 15 0.70 -2.21 21.52
N LYS A 16 0.05 -1.83 22.61
CA LYS A 16 -1.43 -1.86 22.68
C LYS A 16 -1.97 -0.94 21.58
N PRO A 17 -2.84 -1.42 20.68
CA PRO A 17 -3.51 -0.54 19.74
C PRO A 17 -4.39 0.43 20.53
N THR A 18 -4.13 1.72 20.37
CA THR A 18 -4.99 2.80 20.85
C THR A 18 -6.39 2.59 20.29
N SER A 19 -7.37 2.59 21.19
CA SER A 19 -8.78 2.41 20.88
C SER A 19 -9.23 3.45 19.86
N VAL A 20 -9.62 2.99 18.66
CA VAL A 20 -10.33 3.82 17.68
C VAL A 20 -11.66 4.24 18.31
N ARG A 21 -11.83 5.54 18.56
CA ARG A 21 -13.14 6.12 18.91
C ARG A 21 -14.13 5.80 17.80
N TYR A 22 -15.13 4.99 18.11
CA TYR A 22 -16.28 4.78 17.25
C TYR A 22 -17.09 6.09 17.18
N MET A 23 -17.06 6.73 16.01
CA MET A 23 -18.03 7.75 15.63
C MET A 23 -19.38 7.09 15.35
N SER A 24 -20.43 7.75 15.82
CA SER A 24 -21.83 7.34 15.88
C SER A 24 -22.50 7.07 14.53
N GLY A 25 -23.56 6.26 14.58
CA GLY A 25 -24.80 6.55 13.83
C GLY A 25 -25.21 5.55 12.75
N ALA A 26 -26.25 4.78 13.06
CA ALA A 26 -27.21 4.18 12.12
C ALA A 26 -26.70 3.23 11.01
N SER A 27 -26.68 1.92 11.32
CA SER A 27 -27.31 0.86 10.50
C SER A 27 -26.97 -0.51 11.10
N MET A 28 -27.91 -1.08 11.85
CA MET A 28 -27.80 -2.42 12.42
C MET A 28 -28.11 -3.50 11.37
N ILE A 29 -27.17 -3.70 10.44
CA ILE A 29 -27.04 -4.99 9.74
C ILE A 29 -25.56 -5.34 9.82
N ARG A 30 -25.18 -6.06 10.88
CA ARG A 30 -23.83 -6.62 10.99
C ARG A 30 -23.66 -7.61 9.84
N ASP A 31 -22.78 -7.27 8.91
CA ASP A 31 -22.38 -8.12 7.80
C ASP A 31 -21.88 -9.46 8.37
N LYS A 32 -22.37 -10.59 7.86
CA LYS A 32 -22.03 -11.94 8.39
C LYS A 32 -20.51 -12.17 8.40
N PHE A 33 -19.78 -11.46 7.53
CA PHE A 33 -18.31 -11.45 7.51
C PHE A 33 -17.67 -10.76 8.71
N GLN A 34 -18.25 -9.67 9.23
CA GLN A 34 -17.77 -9.02 10.44
C GLN A 34 -18.03 -9.86 11.68
N GLN A 35 -19.18 -10.53 11.76
CA GLN A 35 -19.45 -11.49 12.83
C GLN A 35 -18.47 -12.67 12.78
N ALA A 36 -18.27 -13.29 11.62
CA ALA A 36 -17.31 -14.37 11.46
C ALA A 36 -15.85 -13.95 11.76
N TYR A 37 -15.49 -12.71 11.44
CA TYR A 37 -14.16 -12.18 11.77
C TYR A 37 -13.98 -11.95 13.28
N VAL A 38 -14.98 -11.37 13.95
CA VAL A 38 -14.98 -11.17 15.40
C VAL A 38 -14.99 -12.51 16.14
N GLU A 39 -15.75 -13.49 15.65
CA GLU A 39 -15.83 -14.86 16.20
C GLU A 39 -14.51 -15.62 16.00
N SER A 40 -13.83 -15.46 14.85
CA SER A 40 -12.48 -16.02 14.66
C SER A 40 -11.45 -15.37 15.59
N LYS A 41 -11.59 -14.07 15.87
CA LYS A 41 -10.72 -13.31 16.76
C LYS A 41 -10.98 -13.63 18.23
N SER A 42 -12.22 -13.92 18.63
CA SER A 42 -12.55 -14.35 19.99
C SER A 42 -12.01 -15.75 20.26
N HIS A 43 -12.10 -16.67 19.30
CA HIS A 43 -11.46 -17.99 19.42
C HIS A 43 -9.92 -17.90 19.52
N GLN A 44 -9.28 -16.92 18.88
CA GLN A 44 -7.85 -16.66 19.03
C GLN A 44 -7.46 -16.01 20.38
N LEU A 45 -8.41 -15.37 21.07
CA LEU A 45 -8.16 -14.70 22.37
C LEU A 45 -8.46 -15.60 23.57
N GLU A 46 -9.33 -16.60 23.43
CA GLU A 46 -9.58 -17.63 24.46
C GLU A 46 -8.41 -18.62 24.61
N GLU A 47 -7.55 -18.73 23.61
CA GLU A 47 -6.26 -19.44 23.70
C GLU A 47 -5.13 -18.54 24.22
N ALA A 48 -5.43 -17.54 25.07
CA ALA A 48 -4.38 -16.94 25.88
C ALA A 48 -3.80 -18.06 26.79
N PRO A 49 -2.52 -18.44 26.63
CA PRO A 49 -1.96 -19.52 27.43
C PRO A 49 -2.03 -19.11 28.89
N LYS A 50 -2.81 -19.85 29.69
CA LYS A 50 -2.81 -19.71 31.14
C LYS A 50 -1.37 -19.88 31.60
N ASP A 51 -0.83 -18.86 32.27
CA ASP A 51 0.51 -18.96 32.84
C ASP A 51 0.54 -20.17 33.79
N PRO A 52 1.46 -21.12 33.58
CA PRO A 52 1.54 -22.33 34.37
C PRO A 52 1.93 -21.97 35.82
N GLN A 53 1.20 -22.55 36.78
CA GLN A 53 1.43 -22.33 38.22
C GLN A 53 2.81 -22.82 38.70
N ASN A 54 3.52 -23.63 37.90
CA ASN A 54 4.84 -24.14 38.25
C ASN A 54 5.86 -23.86 37.12
N LYS A 55 6.65 -22.79 37.28
CA LYS A 55 7.62 -22.32 36.26
C LYS A 55 8.83 -23.24 36.09
N GLU A 56 9.12 -24.09 37.09
CA GLU A 56 10.27 -25.01 37.07
C GLU A 56 10.01 -26.28 36.23
N GLU A 57 8.79 -26.83 36.25
CA GLU A 57 8.42 -27.99 35.41
C GLU A 57 8.15 -27.61 33.95
N TYR A 58 7.62 -26.42 33.70
CA TYR A 58 7.20 -25.99 32.35
C TYR A 58 8.38 -25.74 31.41
N GLY A 59 9.51 -25.27 31.95
CA GLY A 59 10.74 -25.07 31.19
C GLY A 59 11.37 -26.38 30.69
N ALA A 60 11.22 -27.47 31.43
CA ALA A 60 11.74 -28.78 31.04
C ALA A 60 10.85 -29.43 29.96
N GLY A 61 9.53 -29.51 30.18
CA GLY A 61 8.63 -30.30 29.30
C GLY A 61 8.34 -29.68 27.93
N TYR A 62 8.15 -28.36 27.84
CA TYR A 62 7.72 -27.71 26.59
C TYR A 62 8.86 -27.66 25.55
N TYR A 63 10.09 -27.42 25.99
CA TYR A 63 11.27 -27.41 25.13
C TYR A 63 11.81 -28.82 24.84
N GLN A 64 11.66 -29.79 25.76
CA GLN A 64 12.08 -31.18 25.53
C GLN A 64 11.29 -31.90 24.44
N LYS A 65 10.02 -31.55 24.22
CA LYS A 65 9.19 -32.18 23.16
C LYS A 65 9.78 -31.98 21.76
N TYR A 66 10.49 -30.87 21.54
CA TYR A 66 11.15 -30.52 20.28
C TYR A 66 12.69 -30.62 20.33
N GLN A 67 13.30 -30.75 21.52
CA GLN A 67 14.73 -31.03 21.72
C GLN A 67 15.06 -32.54 21.73
N LYS A 68 14.56 -33.32 20.77
CA LYS A 68 14.97 -34.73 20.63
C LYS A 68 16.39 -34.90 20.02
N GLY A 69 17.09 -33.80 19.71
CA GLY A 69 18.30 -33.83 18.90
C GLY A 69 19.62 -34.09 19.62
N LEU A 70 19.83 -33.66 20.88
CA LEU A 70 21.15 -33.75 21.54
C LEU A 70 20.97 -33.91 23.06
N LYS A 71 21.31 -35.09 23.60
CA LYS A 71 21.24 -35.35 25.05
C LYS A 71 22.24 -34.50 25.85
N LYS A 72 23.47 -34.32 25.33
CA LYS A 72 24.50 -33.36 25.77
C LYS A 72 25.43 -33.08 24.59
N GLY A 73 25.96 -31.85 24.50
CA GLY A 73 27.10 -31.56 23.62
C GLY A 73 28.37 -32.26 24.13
N TYR A 74 29.41 -32.36 23.29
CA TYR A 74 30.69 -32.93 23.71
C TYR A 74 31.28 -32.12 24.87
N THR A 75 31.52 -32.79 26.00
CA THR A 75 32.24 -32.22 27.14
C THR A 75 33.67 -32.72 27.10
N HIS A 76 34.62 -31.81 26.84
CA HIS A 76 36.02 -32.18 26.77
C HIS A 76 36.53 -32.62 28.16
N PRO A 77 37.09 -33.83 28.31
CA PRO A 77 37.39 -34.42 29.63
C PRO A 77 38.45 -33.67 30.43
N TYR A 78 39.40 -33.03 29.74
CA TYR A 78 40.49 -32.29 30.37
C TYR A 78 40.25 -30.77 30.44
N HIS A 79 39.11 -30.27 29.95
CA HIS A 79 38.82 -28.84 29.98
C HIS A 79 37.85 -28.57 31.12
N SER A 80 38.32 -27.81 32.11
CA SER A 80 37.46 -27.32 33.19
C SER A 80 37.50 -25.80 33.21
N LYS A 81 36.50 -25.20 33.87
CA LYS A 81 36.45 -23.74 34.05
C LYS A 81 37.62 -23.24 34.88
N GLU A 82 38.03 -24.02 35.88
CA GLU A 82 39.13 -23.70 36.80
C GLU A 82 40.50 -23.96 36.15
N ASN A 83 40.62 -25.05 35.38
CA ASN A 83 41.84 -25.42 34.67
C ASN A 83 41.55 -25.52 33.17
N PRO A 84 41.56 -24.39 32.43
CA PRO A 84 41.41 -24.42 30.99
C PRO A 84 42.67 -24.98 30.33
N ILE A 85 42.51 -25.93 29.41
CA ILE A 85 43.61 -26.54 28.63
C ILE A 85 44.42 -25.47 27.86
N HIS A 86 43.74 -24.46 27.33
CA HIS A 86 44.38 -23.42 26.55
C HIS A 86 44.80 -22.25 27.45
N ALA A 87 46.12 -22.09 27.62
CA ALA A 87 46.75 -20.99 28.33
C ALA A 87 46.56 -19.62 27.66
N SER A 88 45.94 -19.55 26.48
CA SER A 88 45.71 -18.32 25.70
C SER A 88 44.61 -17.42 26.26
N SER A 89 43.95 -17.82 27.34
CA SER A 89 42.94 -17.00 28.01
C SER A 89 43.62 -15.95 28.88
N MET A 90 44.07 -14.84 28.28
CA MET A 90 44.46 -13.63 29.04
C MET A 90 43.39 -13.28 30.08
N LEU A 91 42.12 -13.53 29.76
CA LEU A 91 40.98 -13.37 30.65
C LEU A 91 41.07 -14.27 31.90
N HIS A 92 41.53 -15.52 31.79
CA HIS A 92 41.70 -16.40 32.94
C HIS A 92 42.81 -15.92 33.88
N GLN A 93 43.93 -15.44 33.32
CA GLN A 93 45.00 -14.84 34.13
C GLN A 93 44.53 -13.55 34.82
N LEU A 94 43.79 -12.69 34.10
CA LEU A 94 43.21 -11.48 34.68
C LEU A 94 42.18 -11.81 35.77
N ASN A 95 41.37 -12.86 35.60
CA ASN A 95 40.44 -13.31 36.64
C ASN A 95 41.18 -13.81 37.88
N LEU A 96 42.21 -14.65 37.73
CA LEU A 96 43.01 -15.11 38.87
C LEU A 96 43.69 -13.95 39.62
N LEU A 97 44.19 -12.94 38.89
CA LEU A 97 44.76 -11.74 39.49
C LEU A 97 43.69 -10.90 40.19
N SER A 98 42.50 -10.76 39.59
CA SER A 98 41.37 -10.06 40.20
C SER A 98 40.87 -10.77 41.46
N ASP A 99 40.86 -12.10 41.46
CA ASP A 99 40.47 -12.91 42.61
C ASP A 99 41.51 -12.80 43.75
N LEU A 100 42.81 -12.69 43.40
CA LEU A 100 43.89 -12.47 44.37
C LEU A 100 43.84 -11.07 45.01
N VAL A 101 43.62 -10.02 44.21
CA VAL A 101 43.52 -8.63 44.69
C VAL A 101 42.19 -8.39 45.42
N GLY A 102 41.16 -9.17 45.05
CA GLY A 102 39.79 -8.96 45.49
C GLY A 102 39.09 -7.87 44.66
N PRO A 103 37.78 -7.66 44.91
CA PRO A 103 37.02 -6.62 44.23
C PRO A 103 37.54 -5.22 44.57
N GLU A 104 37.20 -4.25 43.71
CA GLU A 104 37.54 -2.84 43.95
C GLU A 104 37.08 -2.39 45.34
N GLN A 105 38.01 -1.83 46.12
CA GLN A 105 37.74 -1.33 47.47
C GLN A 105 37.03 0.03 47.38
N VAL A 106 35.74 0.01 47.10
CA VAL A 106 34.91 1.21 46.99
C VAL A 106 34.66 1.79 48.39
N SER A 107 35.12 3.03 48.61
CA SER A 107 34.82 3.77 49.84
C SER A 107 33.43 4.39 49.78
N PRO A 108 32.54 4.14 50.77
CA PRO A 108 31.22 4.78 50.83
C PRO A 108 31.26 6.21 51.39
N HIS A 109 32.43 6.68 51.83
CA HIS A 109 32.56 7.98 52.48
C HIS A 109 32.67 9.11 51.45
N TYR A 110 32.14 10.29 51.81
CA TYR A 110 32.16 11.49 50.96
C TYR A 110 33.56 12.09 50.76
N GLU A 111 34.54 11.70 51.58
CA GLU A 111 35.92 12.15 51.49
C GLU A 111 36.91 10.99 51.59
N SER A 112 38.12 11.20 51.07
CA SER A 112 39.18 10.20 51.13
C SER A 112 39.67 10.00 52.57
N LEU A 113 40.12 8.78 52.89
CA LEU A 113 40.68 8.44 54.19
C LEU A 113 41.89 9.34 54.55
N SER A 114 42.75 9.62 53.57
CA SER A 114 43.92 10.49 53.75
C SER A 114 43.55 11.94 54.09
N ARG A 115 42.43 12.43 53.58
CA ARG A 115 41.92 13.77 53.87
C ARG A 115 41.26 13.85 55.25
N SER A 116 40.37 12.91 55.55
CA SER A 116 39.59 12.88 56.82
C SER A 116 40.45 12.64 58.07
N ARG A 117 41.57 11.93 57.92
CA ARG A 117 42.45 11.51 59.03
C ARG A 117 43.88 12.04 58.90
N ARG A 118 44.08 13.13 58.18
CA ARG A 118 45.40 13.73 57.94
C ARG A 118 46.22 13.91 59.23
N GLY A 119 45.62 14.45 60.29
CA GLY A 119 46.31 14.64 61.58
C GLY A 119 46.74 13.34 62.27
N LEU A 120 45.90 12.30 62.20
CA LEU A 120 46.19 10.98 62.78
C LEU A 120 47.23 10.23 61.95
N ILE A 121 47.17 10.32 60.62
CA ILE A 121 48.21 9.80 59.72
C ILE A 121 49.54 10.50 59.98
N PHE A 122 49.56 11.82 60.18
CA PHE A 122 50.77 12.55 60.56
C PHE A 122 51.31 12.13 61.92
N LEU A 123 50.43 11.87 62.89
CA LEU A 123 50.82 11.38 64.21
C LEU A 123 51.43 9.97 64.14
N PHE A 124 50.88 9.08 63.32
CA PHE A 124 51.51 7.78 63.03
C PHE A 124 52.83 7.92 62.27
N ALA A 125 52.92 8.84 61.31
CA ALA A 125 54.17 9.14 60.63
C ALA A 125 55.22 9.68 61.62
N TYR A 126 54.82 10.56 62.56
CA TYR A 126 55.68 11.09 63.62
C TYR A 126 56.17 10.01 64.59
N PHE A 127 55.30 9.10 65.03
CA PHE A 127 55.73 7.95 65.82
C PHE A 127 56.63 7.00 65.02
N GLY A 128 56.34 6.82 63.73
CA GLY A 128 57.18 6.07 62.80
C GLY A 128 58.57 6.68 62.65
N THR A 129 58.69 8.00 62.54
CA THR A 129 59.99 8.68 62.46
C THR A 129 60.76 8.58 63.77
N ILE A 130 60.11 8.75 64.94
CA ILE A 130 60.75 8.53 66.25
C ILE A 130 61.25 7.09 66.39
N THR A 131 60.42 6.11 66.02
CA THR A 131 60.79 4.69 66.10
C THR A 131 61.95 4.37 65.14
N THR A 132 61.95 4.97 63.95
CA THR A 132 63.04 4.82 62.99
C THR A 132 64.33 5.45 63.52
N LEU A 133 64.26 6.66 64.06
CA LEU A 133 65.40 7.38 64.65
C LEU A 133 65.96 6.64 65.89
N SER A 134 65.08 6.06 66.70
CA SER A 134 65.41 5.24 67.86
C SER A 134 66.07 3.92 67.44
N ARG A 135 65.56 3.23 66.41
CA ARG A 135 66.17 1.99 65.87
C ARG A 135 67.51 2.23 65.20
N LEU A 136 67.73 3.42 64.67
CA LEU A 136 69.00 3.83 64.08
C LEU A 136 70.04 4.25 65.13
N GLY A 137 69.75 4.15 66.44
CA GLY A 137 70.79 4.17 67.48
C GLY A 137 71.45 5.53 67.73
N GLY A 138 70.80 6.63 67.35
CA GLY A 138 71.35 7.97 67.49
C GLY A 138 72.34 8.34 66.37
N TRP A 139 72.49 9.64 66.15
CA TRP A 139 73.19 10.20 65.00
C TRP A 139 74.70 9.89 64.99
N ASP A 140 75.29 9.65 66.16
CA ASP A 140 76.74 9.47 66.34
C ASP A 140 77.27 8.10 65.90
N HIS A 141 76.40 7.11 65.64
CA HIS A 141 76.81 5.76 65.21
C HIS A 141 76.52 5.47 63.72
N ASN A 142 75.99 6.44 62.96
CA ASN A 142 75.52 6.27 61.58
C ASN A 142 76.29 7.07 60.53
N ASP A 143 77.57 7.37 60.76
CA ASP A 143 78.39 8.06 59.75
C ASP A 143 78.49 7.30 58.41
N TRP A 144 78.24 5.98 58.41
CA TRP A 144 78.12 5.18 57.18
C TRP A 144 76.91 5.59 56.30
N ILE A 145 75.79 6.02 56.89
CA ILE A 145 74.62 6.54 56.16
C ILE A 145 74.95 7.89 55.52
N ARG A 146 75.76 8.72 56.20
CA ARG A 146 76.30 9.96 55.62
C ARG A 146 77.26 9.66 54.46
N GLY A 147 78.07 8.60 54.56
CA GLY A 147 78.90 8.11 53.46
C GLY A 147 78.10 7.68 52.21
N LEU A 148 76.85 7.25 52.39
CA LEU A 148 75.94 6.93 51.29
C LEU A 148 75.32 8.16 50.61
N ILE A 149 75.50 9.38 51.14
CA ILE A 149 75.00 10.61 50.51
C ILE A 149 75.55 10.75 49.09
N PHE A 150 76.85 10.51 48.90
CA PHE A 150 77.48 10.58 47.58
C PHE A 150 76.87 9.55 46.59
N HIS A 151 76.51 8.36 47.07
CA HIS A 151 75.82 7.36 46.25
C HIS A 151 74.42 7.83 45.85
N HIS A 152 73.66 8.43 46.78
CA HIS A 152 72.34 8.97 46.48
C HIS A 152 72.40 10.19 45.55
N GLU A 153 73.35 11.10 45.76
CA GLU A 153 73.59 12.23 44.86
C GLU A 153 73.94 11.76 43.45
N TYR A 154 74.82 10.75 43.34
CA TYR A 154 75.15 10.12 42.07
C TYR A 154 73.94 9.46 41.40
N LEU A 155 73.13 8.70 42.14
CA LEU A 155 71.91 8.07 41.60
C LEU A 155 70.87 9.10 41.18
N ILE A 156 70.68 10.18 41.93
CA ILE A 156 69.77 11.26 41.58
C ILE A 156 70.27 11.95 40.31
N ALA A 157 71.54 12.32 40.24
CA ALA A 157 72.13 12.93 39.05
C ALA A 157 72.06 11.99 37.83
N LEU A 158 72.25 10.69 38.02
CA LEU A 158 72.22 9.71 36.94
C LEU A 158 70.80 9.38 36.48
N TYR A 159 69.83 9.19 37.38
CA TYR A 159 68.46 8.79 36.99
C TYR A 159 67.54 9.98 36.76
N VAL A 160 67.48 10.92 37.70
CA VAL A 160 66.64 12.13 37.57
C VAL A 160 67.27 13.06 36.55
N GLY A 161 68.59 13.29 36.64
CA GLY A 161 69.30 14.10 35.66
C GLY A 161 69.18 13.53 34.25
N TYR A 162 69.34 12.21 34.05
CA TYR A 162 69.11 11.61 32.73
C TYR A 162 67.64 11.75 32.30
N ALA A 163 66.68 11.38 33.15
CA ALA A 163 65.25 11.46 32.81
C ALA A 163 64.83 12.87 32.40
N GLU A 164 65.27 13.91 33.11
CA GLU A 164 64.94 15.31 32.80
C GLU A 164 65.78 15.87 31.65
N LEU A 165 67.09 15.62 31.60
CA LEU A 165 67.95 16.08 30.50
C LEU A 165 67.50 15.52 29.15
N ARG A 166 66.96 14.29 29.09
CA ARG A 166 66.35 13.74 27.87
C ARG A 166 65.25 14.63 27.29
N HIS A 167 64.49 15.31 28.15
CA HIS A 167 63.38 16.18 27.73
C HIS A 167 63.89 17.54 27.22
N PHE A 168 64.92 18.12 27.86
CA PHE A 168 65.39 19.47 27.56
C PHE A 168 66.58 19.56 26.60
N THR A 169 67.37 18.50 26.46
CA THR A 169 68.60 18.52 25.64
C THR A 169 68.48 17.66 24.39
N TRP A 170 69.33 17.91 23.39
CA TRP A 170 69.36 17.18 22.11
C TRP A 170 70.06 15.81 22.20
N LEU A 171 69.90 15.11 23.33
CA LEU A 171 70.42 13.76 23.50
C LEU A 171 69.71 12.77 22.55
N PRO A 172 70.45 11.96 21.76
CA PRO A 172 69.87 10.92 20.91
C PRO A 172 69.30 9.79 21.79
N GLY A 173 67.99 9.52 21.64
CA GLY A 173 67.29 8.46 22.36
C GLY A 173 65.76 8.53 22.18
N PRO A 174 64.99 7.51 22.60
CA PRO A 174 63.54 7.45 22.44
C PRO A 174 62.82 8.48 23.34
N LYS A 175 62.76 9.75 22.89
CA LYS A 175 62.11 10.84 23.64
C LYS A 175 60.59 10.70 23.72
N PHE A 176 59.99 10.19 22.66
CA PHE A 176 58.52 10.15 22.51
C PHE A 176 57.92 8.76 22.67
N THR A 177 58.68 7.72 23.02
CA THR A 177 58.13 6.36 23.14
C THR A 177 57.04 6.26 24.21
N ILE A 178 57.23 6.90 25.37
CA ILE A 178 56.20 6.97 26.41
C ILE A 178 54.99 7.79 25.92
N PHE A 179 55.25 8.89 25.20
CA PHE A 179 54.19 9.72 24.63
C PHE A 179 53.33 8.93 23.63
N TYR A 180 53.93 8.20 22.69
CA TYR A 180 53.19 7.41 21.71
C TYR A 180 52.40 6.26 22.35
N ASP A 181 52.94 5.62 23.38
CA ASP A 181 52.20 4.58 24.12
C ASP A 181 51.00 5.17 24.85
N VAL A 182 51.16 6.29 25.57
CA VAL A 182 50.05 6.99 26.25
C VAL A 182 49.02 7.51 25.24
N PHE A 183 49.46 8.10 24.13
CA PHE A 183 48.58 8.58 23.07
C PHE A 183 47.76 7.44 22.48
N SER A 184 48.41 6.33 22.12
CA SER A 184 47.74 5.17 21.53
C SER A 184 46.75 4.52 22.50
N LYS A 185 47.08 4.48 23.79
CA LYS A 185 46.17 4.02 24.87
C LYS A 185 44.95 4.93 24.99
N TYR A 186 45.15 6.25 24.95
CA TYR A 186 44.05 7.21 25.01
C TYR A 186 43.10 7.06 23.81
N GLU A 187 43.64 7.01 22.59
CA GLU A 187 42.85 6.77 21.38
C GLU A 187 42.08 5.44 21.44
N THR A 188 42.74 4.36 21.85
CA THR A 188 42.09 3.05 22.00
C THR A 188 40.96 3.09 23.03
N MET A 189 41.14 3.81 24.13
CA MET A 189 40.09 3.96 25.15
C MET A 189 38.92 4.81 24.63
N GLN A 190 39.18 5.83 23.82
CA GLN A 190 38.11 6.59 23.17
C GLN A 190 37.33 5.76 22.16
N LEU A 191 38.01 4.95 21.35
CA LEU A 191 37.36 3.98 20.45
C LEU A 191 36.51 2.98 21.23
N ALA A 192 37.01 2.47 22.36
CA ALA A 192 36.25 1.57 23.22
C ALA A 192 35.01 2.24 23.84
N ASN A 193 35.11 3.51 24.23
CA ASN A 193 33.97 4.29 24.74
C ASN A 193 32.90 4.51 23.66
N GLN A 194 33.31 4.67 22.40
CA GLN A 194 32.43 4.85 21.24
C GLN A 194 32.02 3.53 20.55
N TRP A 195 32.35 2.39 21.15
CA TRP A 195 32.08 1.08 20.57
C TRP A 195 30.60 0.87 20.23
N ASN A 196 29.68 1.31 21.10
CA ASN A 196 28.26 1.11 20.88
C ASN A 196 27.74 1.89 19.67
N ASP A 197 28.14 3.16 19.53
CA ASP A 197 27.69 4.01 18.43
C ASP A 197 28.21 3.50 17.09
N THR A 198 29.50 3.10 17.04
CA THR A 198 30.11 2.54 15.83
C THR A 198 29.52 1.18 15.45
N ALA A 199 29.25 0.32 16.44
CA ALA A 199 28.57 -0.96 16.21
C ALA A 199 27.13 -0.76 15.72
N GLU A 200 26.41 0.23 16.25
CA GLU A 200 25.07 0.58 15.78
C GLU A 200 25.10 1.07 14.33
N GLU A 201 25.97 2.02 14.00
CA GLU A 201 26.10 2.55 12.64
C GLU A 201 26.39 1.45 11.61
N LEU A 202 27.29 0.52 11.94
CA LEU A 202 27.53 -0.67 11.11
C LEU A 202 26.30 -1.56 10.99
N SER A 203 25.57 -1.76 12.08
CA SER A 203 24.36 -2.59 12.09
C SER A 203 23.24 -2.01 11.21
N VAL A 204 23.09 -0.67 11.14
CA VAL A 204 22.08 0.01 10.31
C VAL A 204 22.21 -0.37 8.84
N GLN A 205 23.45 -0.50 8.33
CA GLN A 205 23.68 -0.90 6.94
C GLN A 205 23.08 -2.27 6.62
N PHE A 206 23.16 -3.21 7.56
CA PHE A 206 22.55 -4.54 7.42
C PHE A 206 21.04 -4.53 7.63
N TYR A 207 20.54 -3.70 8.54
CA TYR A 207 19.10 -3.58 8.80
C TYR A 207 18.33 -3.01 7.61
N GLN A 208 18.88 -2.02 6.89
CA GLN A 208 18.22 -1.42 5.73
C GLN A 208 17.95 -2.45 4.63
N SER A 209 18.96 -3.27 4.30
CA SER A 209 18.82 -4.32 3.29
C SER A 209 17.76 -5.36 3.68
N THR A 210 17.75 -5.76 4.95
CA THR A 210 16.77 -6.72 5.48
C THR A 210 15.36 -6.12 5.48
N LYS A 211 15.22 -4.84 5.84
CA LYS A 211 13.94 -4.13 5.83
C LYS A 211 13.35 -4.06 4.43
N ASN A 212 14.17 -3.71 3.43
CA ASN A 212 13.74 -3.67 2.04
C ASN A 212 13.23 -5.03 1.55
N GLN A 213 13.85 -6.14 2.00
CA GLN A 213 13.36 -7.49 1.71
C GLN A 213 12.00 -7.79 2.34
N ILE A 214 11.78 -7.34 3.58
CA ILE A 214 10.50 -7.47 4.27
C ILE A 214 9.39 -6.66 3.57
N ASP A 215 9.72 -5.51 2.98
CA ASP A 215 8.74 -4.68 2.28
C ASP A 215 8.13 -5.38 1.06
N TYR A 216 8.89 -6.21 0.33
CA TYR A 216 8.33 -7.05 -0.74
C TYR A 216 7.27 -8.04 -0.24
N PHE A 217 7.48 -8.60 0.95
CA PHE A 217 6.51 -9.48 1.57
C PHE A 217 5.23 -8.72 1.96
N ASN A 218 5.36 -7.49 2.46
CA ASN A 218 4.23 -6.64 2.79
C ASN A 218 3.40 -6.29 1.54
N ILE A 219 4.05 -5.90 0.44
CA ILE A 219 3.38 -5.64 -0.85
C ILE A 219 2.60 -6.88 -1.33
N HIS A 220 3.18 -8.07 -1.17
CA HIS A 220 2.50 -9.32 -1.53
C HIS A 220 1.24 -9.57 -0.70
N ASN A 221 1.27 -9.25 0.60
CA ASN A 221 0.11 -9.39 1.46
C ASN A 221 -1.02 -8.43 1.07
N GLU A 222 -0.67 -7.20 0.67
CA GLU A 222 -1.64 -6.20 0.20
C GLU A 222 -2.25 -6.55 -1.16
N TYR A 223 -1.55 -7.29 -2.02
CA TYR A 223 -2.03 -7.67 -3.35
C TYR A 223 -3.43 -8.33 -3.32
N ARG A 224 -3.69 -9.20 -2.34
CA ARG A 224 -5.02 -9.86 -2.23
C ARG A 224 -6.13 -8.87 -1.94
N PHE A 225 -5.85 -7.89 -1.09
CA PHE A 225 -6.81 -6.83 -0.76
C PHE A 225 -7.08 -5.92 -1.97
N VAL A 226 -6.03 -5.47 -2.64
CA VAL A 226 -6.13 -4.65 -3.86
C VAL A 226 -6.92 -5.39 -4.94
N LYS A 227 -6.58 -6.66 -5.19
CA LYS A 227 -7.31 -7.51 -6.15
C LYS A 227 -8.79 -7.60 -5.84
N LYS A 228 -9.17 -7.84 -4.57
CA LYS A 228 -10.58 -7.89 -4.14
C LYS A 228 -11.28 -6.57 -4.43
N ARG A 229 -10.68 -5.44 -4.04
CA ARG A 229 -11.26 -4.11 -4.22
C ARG A 229 -11.40 -3.74 -5.70
N SER A 230 -10.39 -3.99 -6.51
CA SER A 230 -10.44 -3.75 -7.95
C SER A 230 -11.53 -4.59 -8.63
N MET A 231 -11.70 -5.86 -8.24
CA MET A 231 -12.74 -6.72 -8.79
C MET A 231 -14.15 -6.25 -8.40
N VAL A 232 -14.36 -5.85 -7.15
CA VAL A 232 -15.65 -5.28 -6.70
C VAL A 232 -15.96 -3.99 -7.46
N ASN A 233 -14.99 -3.07 -7.56
CA ASN A 233 -15.18 -1.83 -8.30
C ASN A 233 -15.50 -2.08 -9.78
N PHE A 234 -14.78 -3.02 -10.40
CA PHE A 234 -15.04 -3.41 -11.78
C PHE A 234 -16.47 -3.96 -11.94
N MET A 235 -16.89 -4.91 -11.11
CA MET A 235 -18.24 -5.49 -11.20
C MET A 235 -19.35 -4.46 -10.94
N THR A 236 -19.15 -3.54 -10.00
CA THR A 236 -20.11 -2.46 -9.72
C THR A 236 -20.26 -1.53 -10.92
N ASN A 237 -19.14 -1.14 -11.55
CA ASN A 237 -19.15 -0.29 -12.73
C ASN A 237 -19.76 -1.00 -13.94
N GLU A 238 -19.44 -2.28 -14.15
CA GLU A 238 -20.04 -3.07 -15.23
C GLU A 238 -21.54 -3.28 -15.04
N ARG A 239 -22.01 -3.45 -13.81
CA ARG A 239 -23.46 -3.48 -13.52
C ARG A 239 -24.14 -2.18 -13.95
N LEU A 240 -23.57 -1.04 -13.58
CA LEU A 240 -24.12 0.28 -13.97
C LEU A 240 -24.06 0.49 -15.48
N ASN A 241 -23.00 0.05 -16.16
CA ASN A 241 -22.87 0.10 -17.61
C ASN A 241 -23.93 -0.77 -18.30
N LEU A 242 -24.20 -1.95 -17.76
CA LEU A 242 -25.24 -2.85 -18.27
C LEU A 242 -26.64 -2.24 -18.09
N GLU A 243 -26.95 -1.71 -16.91
CA GLU A 243 -28.22 -1.00 -16.65
C GLU A 243 -28.39 0.17 -17.64
N LYS A 244 -27.34 0.98 -17.83
CA LYS A 244 -27.33 2.07 -18.81
C LYS A 244 -27.56 1.55 -20.24
N HIS A 245 -26.91 0.47 -20.65
CA HIS A 245 -27.09 -0.13 -21.98
C HIS A 245 -28.53 -0.59 -22.21
N PHE A 246 -29.16 -1.22 -21.22
CA PHE A 246 -30.57 -1.60 -21.30
C PHE A 246 -31.49 -0.39 -21.44
N HIS A 247 -31.25 0.69 -20.69
CA HIS A 247 -32.01 1.93 -20.81
C HIS A 247 -31.83 2.60 -22.17
N GLU A 248 -30.59 2.75 -22.65
CA GLU A 248 -30.29 3.33 -23.96
C GLU A 248 -30.92 2.52 -25.09
N ARG A 249 -30.88 1.19 -25.01
CA ARG A 249 -31.48 0.29 -25.99
C ARG A 249 -33.01 0.41 -26.01
N THR A 250 -33.63 0.46 -24.84
CA THR A 250 -35.10 0.66 -24.72
C THR A 250 -35.52 2.01 -25.28
N VAL A 251 -34.82 3.09 -24.94
CA VAL A 251 -35.10 4.44 -25.47
C VAL A 251 -34.87 4.49 -26.98
N SER A 252 -33.81 3.86 -27.49
CA SER A 252 -33.53 3.76 -28.92
C SER A 252 -34.65 3.05 -29.67
N MET A 253 -35.15 1.92 -29.15
CA MET A 253 -36.31 1.22 -29.70
C MET A 253 -37.56 2.09 -29.71
N LEU A 254 -37.88 2.75 -28.59
CA LEU A 254 -39.05 3.64 -28.50
C LEU A 254 -38.98 4.80 -29.50
N ASN A 255 -37.82 5.43 -29.64
CA ASN A 255 -37.61 6.51 -30.61
C ASN A 255 -37.71 6.01 -32.06
N GLN A 256 -37.23 4.79 -32.36
CA GLN A 256 -37.40 4.18 -33.67
C GLN A 256 -38.87 3.89 -33.98
N ILE A 257 -39.60 3.33 -33.00
CA ILE A 257 -41.05 3.09 -33.10
C ILE A 257 -41.80 4.40 -33.35
N GLN A 258 -41.55 5.42 -32.53
CA GLN A 258 -42.14 6.75 -32.70
C GLN A 258 -41.82 7.35 -34.08
N GLY A 259 -40.59 7.16 -34.57
CA GLY A 259 -40.20 7.57 -35.91
C GLY A 259 -41.01 6.87 -37.01
N PHE A 260 -41.23 5.56 -36.89
CA PHE A 260 -42.08 4.80 -37.82
C PHE A 260 -43.55 5.22 -37.75
N GLU A 261 -44.09 5.45 -36.56
CA GLU A 261 -45.46 5.96 -36.37
C GLU A 261 -45.65 7.31 -37.07
N GLN A 262 -44.73 8.24 -36.86
CA GLN A 262 -44.75 9.54 -37.54
C GLN A 262 -44.61 9.40 -39.06
N GLN A 263 -43.79 8.47 -39.54
CA GLN A 263 -43.63 8.21 -40.97
C GLN A 263 -44.90 7.58 -41.56
N ASN A 264 -45.54 6.65 -40.86
CA ASN A 264 -46.81 6.06 -41.27
C ASN A 264 -47.91 7.13 -41.35
N MET A 265 -47.99 8.05 -40.37
CA MET A 265 -48.88 9.21 -40.43
C MET A 265 -48.59 10.10 -41.65
N LYS A 266 -47.33 10.47 -41.89
CA LYS A 266 -46.94 11.32 -43.03
C LYS A 266 -47.27 10.64 -44.37
N ASN A 267 -47.00 9.34 -44.48
CA ASN A 267 -47.33 8.56 -45.68
C ASN A 267 -48.84 8.53 -45.92
N LYS A 268 -49.64 8.40 -44.85
CA LYS A 268 -51.10 8.42 -44.97
C LYS A 268 -51.64 9.79 -45.34
N LEU A 269 -51.14 10.86 -44.72
CA LEU A 269 -51.47 12.23 -45.12
C LEU A 269 -51.13 12.50 -46.58
N LYS A 270 -49.94 12.07 -47.02
CA LYS A 270 -49.52 12.18 -48.42
C LYS A 270 -50.45 11.42 -49.36
N SER A 271 -50.86 10.20 -49.01
CA SER A 271 -51.82 9.43 -49.81
C SER A 271 -53.16 10.15 -49.90
N VAL A 272 -53.68 10.68 -48.80
CA VAL A 272 -54.96 11.41 -48.78
C VAL A 272 -54.89 12.68 -49.63
N THR A 273 -53.81 13.44 -49.55
CA THR A 273 -53.63 14.64 -50.39
C THR A 273 -53.46 14.29 -51.86
N GLN A 274 -52.72 13.21 -52.17
CA GLN A 274 -52.52 12.77 -53.55
C GLN A 274 -53.81 12.23 -54.15
N GLU A 275 -54.56 11.40 -53.42
CA GLU A 275 -55.83 10.86 -53.88
C GLU A 275 -56.90 11.96 -54.04
N ALA A 276 -56.91 12.98 -53.18
CA ALA A 276 -57.77 14.15 -53.33
C ALA A 276 -57.38 14.96 -54.59
N PHE A 277 -56.08 15.15 -54.82
CA PHE A 277 -55.58 15.82 -56.02
C PHE A 277 -55.90 15.03 -57.31
N ASP A 278 -55.66 13.71 -57.33
CA ASP A 278 -55.98 12.85 -58.47
C ASP A 278 -57.50 12.80 -58.73
N ALA A 279 -58.33 12.85 -57.68
CA ALA A 279 -59.79 12.93 -57.82
C ALA A 279 -60.24 14.28 -58.41
N THR A 280 -59.62 15.39 -58.00
CA THR A 280 -59.87 16.71 -58.60
C THR A 280 -59.46 16.76 -60.05
N LEU A 281 -58.28 16.22 -60.40
CA LEU A 281 -57.82 16.12 -61.78
C LEU A 281 -58.79 15.29 -62.64
N ARG A 282 -59.23 14.12 -62.14
CA ARG A 282 -60.21 13.30 -62.86
C ARG A 282 -61.52 14.04 -63.07
N LYS A 283 -62.03 14.77 -62.08
CA LYS A 283 -63.26 15.57 -62.21
C LYS A 283 -63.10 16.70 -63.23
N VAL A 284 -61.92 17.31 -63.32
CA VAL A 284 -61.60 18.35 -64.32
C VAL A 284 -61.44 17.76 -65.72
N GLU A 285 -60.84 16.57 -65.85
CA GLU A 285 -60.64 15.89 -67.14
C GLU A 285 -61.92 15.25 -67.70
N SER A 286 -62.84 14.82 -66.83
CA SER A 286 -64.06 14.12 -67.20
C SER A 286 -65.31 15.00 -67.15
N ASP A 287 -65.17 16.32 -67.20
CA ASP A 287 -66.29 17.27 -67.11
C ASP A 287 -67.27 17.06 -68.29
N PRO A 288 -68.49 16.53 -68.07
CA PRO A 288 -69.42 16.24 -69.15
C PRO A 288 -70.20 17.47 -69.64
N ASP A 289 -70.24 18.54 -68.84
CA ASP A 289 -71.13 19.71 -69.04
C ASP A 289 -70.36 21.04 -69.30
N ASP A 290 -69.03 20.99 -69.47
CA ASP A 290 -68.12 22.16 -69.62
C ASP A 290 -68.28 23.22 -68.51
N GLU A 291 -68.89 22.88 -67.37
CA GLU A 291 -69.25 23.82 -66.32
C GLU A 291 -68.00 24.38 -65.62
N ILE A 292 -66.98 23.53 -65.41
CA ILE A 292 -65.70 23.90 -64.80
C ILE A 292 -64.95 24.84 -65.75
N TYR A 293 -64.98 24.56 -67.05
CA TYR A 293 -64.36 25.40 -68.07
C TYR A 293 -65.05 26.76 -68.22
N ASN A 294 -66.38 26.79 -68.17
CA ASN A 294 -67.17 28.01 -68.26
C ASN A 294 -66.96 28.92 -67.04
N GLN A 295 -66.96 28.37 -65.83
CA GLN A 295 -66.68 29.14 -64.60
C GLN A 295 -65.23 29.61 -64.53
N SER A 296 -64.28 28.80 -65.01
CA SER A 296 -62.88 29.21 -65.17
C SER A 296 -62.72 30.34 -66.20
N PHE A 297 -63.52 30.32 -67.26
CA PHE A 297 -63.55 31.38 -68.28
C PHE A 297 -64.17 32.67 -67.75
N GLU A 298 -65.26 32.59 -66.98
CA GLU A 298 -65.85 33.75 -66.31
C GLU A 298 -64.89 34.37 -65.28
N ALA A 299 -64.18 33.53 -64.51
CA ALA A 299 -63.13 34.00 -63.62
C ALA A 299 -62.03 34.74 -64.39
N ALA A 300 -61.58 34.20 -65.53
CA ALA A 300 -60.59 34.83 -66.39
C ALA A 300 -61.08 36.19 -66.97
N LEU A 301 -62.35 36.27 -67.39
CA LEU A 301 -62.97 37.51 -67.86
C LEU A 301 -63.05 38.58 -66.77
N ASP A 302 -63.41 38.19 -65.54
CA ASP A 302 -63.45 39.09 -64.39
C ASP A 302 -62.04 39.60 -64.00
N GLY A 303 -61.02 38.75 -64.14
CA GLY A 303 -59.62 39.14 -63.99
C GLY A 303 -59.14 40.15 -65.02
N ILE A 304 -59.51 39.95 -66.30
CA ILE A 304 -59.24 40.91 -67.39
C ILE A 304 -59.93 42.25 -67.11
N ARG A 305 -61.19 42.21 -66.66
CA ARG A 305 -61.98 43.41 -66.34
C ARG A 305 -61.41 44.22 -65.18
N LYS A 306 -60.81 43.55 -64.18
CA LYS A 306 -60.22 44.18 -62.99
C LYS A 306 -58.76 44.57 -63.14
N GLY A 307 -58.09 44.16 -64.23
CA GLY A 307 -56.66 44.41 -64.47
C GLY A 307 -55.72 43.60 -63.55
N ARG A 308 -56.27 42.69 -62.73
CA ARG A 308 -55.55 41.74 -61.88
C ARG A 308 -56.34 40.44 -61.78
N MET A 309 -55.65 39.30 -61.83
CA MET A 309 -56.27 37.98 -61.81
C MET A 309 -56.47 37.51 -60.35
N ASP A 310 -57.71 37.57 -59.86
CA ASP A 310 -58.10 37.05 -58.54
C ASP A 310 -58.94 35.76 -58.74
N PHE A 311 -58.41 34.57 -58.43
CA PHE A 311 -59.06 33.26 -58.63
C PHE A 311 -60.17 32.94 -57.60
N LYS A 312 -60.97 33.93 -57.20
CA LYS A 312 -61.99 33.74 -56.15
C LYS A 312 -63.19 32.91 -56.60
N THR A 313 -63.49 32.93 -57.90
CA THR A 313 -64.60 32.21 -58.53
C THR A 313 -64.12 30.95 -59.27
N ASP A 314 -62.86 30.55 -59.07
CA ASP A 314 -62.30 29.35 -59.67
C ASP A 314 -62.93 28.09 -59.03
N PRO A 315 -63.54 27.19 -59.82
CA PRO A 315 -64.17 25.97 -59.30
C PRO A 315 -63.17 24.92 -58.78
N VAL A 316 -61.89 24.99 -59.15
CA VAL A 316 -60.89 23.96 -58.81
C VAL A 316 -60.61 23.88 -57.31
N LEU A 317 -60.45 25.02 -56.65
CA LEU A 317 -60.15 25.08 -55.22
C LEU A 317 -61.33 24.58 -54.35
N PRO A 318 -62.59 25.01 -54.59
CA PRO A 318 -63.77 24.46 -53.92
C PRO A 318 -63.88 22.94 -54.05
N ILE A 319 -63.75 22.38 -55.26
CA ILE A 319 -63.83 20.93 -55.51
C ILE A 319 -62.72 20.21 -54.71
N MET A 320 -61.50 20.75 -54.69
CA MET A 320 -60.41 20.19 -53.90
C MET A 320 -60.68 20.26 -52.40
N THR A 321 -61.24 21.37 -51.90
CA THR A 321 -61.59 21.50 -50.49
C THR A 321 -62.72 20.56 -50.08
N GLU A 322 -63.70 20.32 -50.95
CA GLU A 322 -64.79 19.38 -50.72
C GLU A 322 -64.27 17.94 -50.66
N GLU A 323 -63.45 17.52 -51.63
CA GLU A 323 -62.81 16.20 -51.64
C GLU A 323 -61.85 15.97 -50.46
N LEU A 324 -61.09 17.00 -50.06
CA LEU A 324 -60.29 16.93 -48.85
C LEU A 324 -61.16 16.82 -47.61
N SER A 325 -62.24 17.60 -47.51
CA SER A 325 -63.14 17.59 -46.36
C SER A 325 -63.86 16.25 -46.21
N SER A 326 -64.27 15.62 -47.32
CA SER A 326 -64.92 14.31 -47.34
C SER A 326 -63.95 13.23 -46.84
N ARG A 327 -62.70 13.23 -47.33
CA ARG A 327 -61.67 12.26 -46.93
C ARG A 327 -61.16 12.47 -45.51
N VAL A 328 -61.07 13.73 -45.06
CA VAL A 328 -60.72 14.08 -43.68
C VAL A 328 -61.84 13.69 -42.70
N SER A 329 -63.11 13.76 -43.10
CA SER A 329 -64.24 13.35 -42.25
C SER A 329 -64.19 11.86 -41.89
N VAL A 330 -63.72 11.01 -42.81
CA VAL A 330 -63.49 9.58 -42.57
C VAL A 330 -62.41 9.37 -41.51
N LEU A 331 -61.34 10.17 -41.53
CA LEU A 331 -60.27 10.10 -40.52
C LEU A 331 -60.72 10.62 -39.14
N LYS A 332 -61.61 11.62 -39.10
CA LYS A 332 -62.14 12.17 -37.84
C LYS A 332 -63.06 11.20 -37.09
N ASN A 333 -63.67 10.24 -37.79
CA ASN A 333 -64.61 9.28 -37.22
C ASN A 333 -63.99 7.89 -36.98
N LEU A 334 -62.67 7.77 -36.99
CA LEU A 334 -61.99 6.50 -36.70
C LEU A 334 -62.19 6.13 -35.22
N SER A 335 -62.39 4.83 -34.95
CA SER A 335 -62.36 4.32 -33.58
C SER A 335 -60.92 4.25 -33.05
N PRO A 336 -60.71 4.21 -31.72
CA PRO A 336 -59.37 4.08 -31.13
C PRO A 336 -58.60 2.84 -31.64
N GLU A 337 -59.30 1.77 -31.97
CA GLU A 337 -58.71 0.55 -32.53
C GLU A 337 -58.26 0.73 -33.98
N GLN A 338 -58.98 1.52 -34.77
CA GLN A 338 -58.64 1.81 -36.16
C GLN A 338 -57.50 2.84 -36.23
N GLU A 339 -57.48 3.82 -35.32
CA GLU A 339 -56.37 4.74 -35.14
C GLU A 339 -55.09 4.00 -34.73
N SER A 340 -55.20 3.07 -33.77
CA SER A 340 -54.08 2.21 -33.37
C SER A 340 -53.57 1.35 -34.53
N ARG A 341 -54.44 0.78 -35.36
CA ARG A 341 -54.03 0.04 -36.56
C ARG A 341 -53.35 0.92 -37.61
N LEU A 342 -53.81 2.15 -37.79
CA LEU A 342 -53.23 3.10 -38.73
C LEU A 342 -51.82 3.54 -38.32
N LEU A 343 -51.60 3.70 -37.01
CA LEU A 343 -50.32 4.05 -36.42
C LEU A 343 -49.42 2.82 -36.21
N SER A 344 -50.00 1.61 -36.24
CA SER A 344 -49.26 0.39 -35.99
C SER A 344 -48.13 0.18 -37.00
N ILE A 345 -47.09 -0.47 -36.49
CA ILE A 345 -45.86 -0.74 -37.21
C ILE A 345 -46.06 -1.98 -38.08
N ASN A 346 -45.61 -1.91 -39.35
CA ASN A 346 -45.66 -3.05 -40.26
C ASN A 346 -44.69 -4.17 -39.82
N GLU A 347 -44.92 -5.41 -40.27
CA GLU A 347 -44.05 -6.54 -39.93
C GLU A 347 -42.58 -6.33 -40.34
N ASP A 348 -42.31 -5.68 -41.47
CA ASP A 348 -40.95 -5.38 -41.89
C ASP A 348 -40.28 -4.29 -41.03
N GLN A 349 -41.05 -3.29 -40.60
CA GLN A 349 -40.59 -2.26 -39.66
C GLN A 349 -40.32 -2.90 -38.28
N LYS A 350 -41.15 -3.83 -37.81
CA LYS A 350 -40.90 -4.62 -36.57
C LYS A 350 -39.61 -5.43 -36.69
N LYS A 351 -39.39 -6.11 -37.82
CA LYS A 351 -38.14 -6.83 -38.08
C LYS A 351 -36.93 -5.89 -38.06
N ALA A 352 -37.05 -4.69 -38.61
CA ALA A 352 -35.96 -3.70 -38.59
C ALA A 352 -35.62 -3.26 -37.15
N VAL A 353 -36.61 -2.99 -36.30
CA VAL A 353 -36.40 -2.67 -34.87
C VAL A 353 -35.73 -3.85 -34.16
N ALA A 354 -36.22 -5.07 -34.37
CA ALA A 354 -35.65 -6.28 -33.76
C ALA A 354 -34.20 -6.54 -34.22
N GLN A 355 -33.88 -6.28 -35.49
CA GLN A 355 -32.50 -6.40 -35.99
C GLN A 355 -31.58 -5.33 -35.39
N SER A 356 -32.06 -4.09 -35.25
CA SER A 356 -31.32 -3.02 -34.58
C SER A 356 -31.04 -3.35 -33.11
N ASP A 357 -32.03 -3.86 -32.38
CA ASP A 357 -31.89 -4.30 -30.99
C ASP A 357 -30.86 -5.44 -30.85
N ASN A 358 -30.98 -6.47 -31.68
CA ASN A 358 -30.03 -7.59 -31.72
C ASN A 358 -28.61 -7.14 -32.06
N ALA A 359 -28.45 -6.21 -33.01
CA ALA A 359 -27.14 -5.66 -33.37
C ALA A 359 -26.50 -4.87 -32.21
N GLN A 360 -27.29 -4.07 -31.48
CA GLN A 360 -26.82 -3.33 -30.31
C GLN A 360 -26.44 -4.26 -29.15
N ARG A 361 -27.19 -5.34 -28.93
CA ARG A 361 -26.87 -6.40 -27.97
C ARG A 361 -25.56 -7.09 -28.32
N ASP A 362 -25.43 -7.55 -29.57
CA ASP A 362 -24.26 -8.29 -30.03
C ASP A 362 -22.99 -7.42 -30.03
N SER A 363 -23.12 -6.13 -30.38
CA SER A 363 -22.02 -5.15 -30.29
C SER A 363 -21.52 -5.01 -28.85
N TYR A 364 -22.43 -4.91 -27.88
CA TYR A 364 -22.07 -4.81 -26.46
C TYR A 364 -21.36 -6.08 -25.94
N LEU A 365 -21.88 -7.27 -26.27
CA LEU A 365 -21.27 -8.54 -25.81
C LEU A 365 -19.92 -8.84 -26.45
N ARG A 366 -19.67 -8.36 -27.69
CA ARG A 366 -18.40 -8.55 -28.39
C ARG A 366 -17.38 -7.46 -28.09
N ALA A 367 -17.72 -6.45 -27.31
CA ALA A 367 -16.82 -5.36 -26.98
C ALA A 367 -15.62 -5.89 -26.18
N VAL A 368 -14.44 -5.88 -26.80
CA VAL A 368 -13.20 -6.28 -26.15
C VAL A 368 -12.61 -5.08 -25.40
N PRO A 369 -12.16 -5.24 -24.14
CA PRO A 369 -11.53 -4.17 -23.39
C PRO A 369 -10.24 -3.69 -24.08
N GLN A 370 -10.11 -2.37 -24.23
CA GLN A 370 -8.95 -1.74 -24.83
C GLN A 370 -7.80 -1.67 -23.80
N ILE A 371 -6.91 -2.66 -23.82
CA ILE A 371 -5.73 -2.70 -22.96
C ILE A 371 -4.55 -2.01 -23.68
N SER A 372 -3.79 -1.16 -22.99
CA SER A 372 -2.62 -0.47 -23.57
C SER A 372 -1.37 -1.37 -23.63
N SER A 373 -1.22 -2.30 -22.68
CA SER A 373 -0.05 -3.18 -22.60
C SER A 373 -0.09 -4.32 -23.63
N GLN A 374 0.88 -4.30 -24.54
CA GLN A 374 1.03 -5.32 -25.59
C GLN A 374 1.37 -6.71 -25.02
N GLY A 375 2.15 -6.78 -23.93
CA GLY A 375 2.51 -8.06 -23.29
C GLY A 375 1.29 -8.79 -22.71
N LEU A 376 0.32 -8.06 -22.17
CA LEU A 376 -0.92 -8.64 -21.66
C LEU A 376 -1.84 -9.14 -22.78
N LYS A 377 -1.88 -8.47 -23.93
CA LYS A 377 -2.65 -8.91 -25.11
C LYS A 377 -2.16 -10.24 -25.66
N ASN A 378 -0.86 -10.47 -25.64
CA ASN A 378 -0.26 -11.69 -26.17
C ASN A 378 -0.29 -12.85 -25.16
N HIS A 379 -0.71 -12.61 -23.92
CA HIS A 379 -0.76 -13.66 -22.92
C HIS A 379 -1.84 -14.70 -23.27
N ALA A 380 -1.49 -15.99 -23.22
CA ALA A 380 -2.36 -17.09 -23.66
C ALA A 380 -3.75 -17.08 -23.00
N LYS A 381 -3.86 -16.68 -21.73
CA LYS A 381 -5.16 -16.54 -21.04
C LYS A 381 -6.02 -15.43 -21.62
N PHE A 382 -5.43 -14.30 -22.01
CA PHE A 382 -6.16 -13.20 -22.63
C PHE A 382 -6.62 -13.58 -24.03
N LEU A 383 -5.76 -14.20 -24.83
CA LEU A 383 -6.14 -14.73 -26.15
C LEU A 383 -7.29 -15.73 -26.06
N LYS A 384 -7.25 -16.66 -25.10
CA LYS A 384 -8.38 -17.58 -24.83
C LYS A 384 -9.67 -16.84 -24.47
N PHE A 385 -9.59 -15.77 -23.67
CA PHE A 385 -10.74 -14.95 -23.32
C PHE A 385 -11.32 -14.21 -24.54
N VAL A 386 -10.47 -13.59 -25.37
CA VAL A 386 -10.90 -12.94 -26.61
C VAL A 386 -11.54 -13.96 -27.56
N HIS A 387 -10.96 -15.16 -27.67
CA HIS A 387 -11.54 -16.26 -28.45
C HIS A 387 -12.87 -16.75 -27.89
N TYR A 388 -13.07 -16.69 -26.58
CA TYR A 388 -14.35 -17.01 -25.96
C TYR A 388 -15.40 -15.98 -26.37
N LEU A 389 -15.10 -14.68 -26.24
CA LEU A 389 -16.02 -13.59 -26.60
C LEU A 389 -16.45 -13.63 -28.07
N THR A 390 -15.53 -13.94 -28.99
CA THR A 390 -15.86 -14.05 -30.41
C THR A 390 -16.73 -15.26 -30.76
N ASN A 391 -16.76 -16.29 -29.91
CA ASN A 391 -17.46 -17.56 -30.16
C ASN A 391 -18.82 -17.69 -29.44
N ILE A 392 -19.26 -16.70 -28.64
CA ILE A 392 -20.50 -16.78 -27.84
C ILE A 392 -21.74 -17.09 -28.70
N ASN A 393 -21.86 -16.53 -29.91
CA ASN A 393 -23.02 -16.76 -30.78
C ASN A 393 -23.04 -18.12 -31.52
N ARG A 394 -21.94 -18.90 -31.54
CA ARG A 394 -21.96 -20.23 -32.19
C ARG A 394 -22.70 -21.29 -31.38
N ARG A 395 -22.98 -21.04 -30.10
CA ARG A 395 -23.68 -21.99 -29.22
C ARG A 395 -25.19 -21.78 -29.14
N GLU A 396 -25.71 -20.64 -29.57
CA GLU A 396 -27.16 -20.35 -29.58
C GLU A 396 -27.84 -20.66 -30.95
N ILE A 397 -27.09 -21.18 -31.93
CA ILE A 397 -27.61 -21.62 -33.25
C ILE A 397 -27.62 -23.17 -33.32
N LYS A 398 -27.90 -23.86 -32.22
CA LYS A 398 -28.21 -25.30 -32.23
C LYS A 398 -29.49 -25.59 -31.48
#